data_AF-A0AAI9HGN8-F1
#
_entry.id   AF-A0AAI9HGN8-F1
#
_cell.length_a   1.000
_cell.length_b   1.000
_cell.length_c   1.000
_cell.angle_alpha   90.00
_cell.angle_beta   90.00
_cell.angle_gamma   90.00
#
_symmetry.space_group_name_H-M   'P 1'
#
loop_
_entity.id
_entity.type
_entity.pdbx_description
1 polymer ?
#
loop_
_entity_poly.entity_id
_entity_poly.type
_entity_poly.pdbx_seq_one_letter_code
_entity_poly.pdbx_strand_id
1 'polypeptide(L)'
;MLDLNADITPLYGAKYNPRHIDDKELELLADSIKFLGLVKPLIARGDLLVAGHQRTKALQRLGINTAAVYKLPRETTVYDEIRFNQLHNGTDSWTCKSTHFKSGKSFAQNNF
;
A
#
# COMPACT_ATOMS: atom_id res chain seq x y z
N MET A 1 -4.80 14.66 10.61
CA MET A 1 -5.16 14.02 11.89
C MET A 1 -5.37 12.54 11.65
N LEU A 2 -4.82 11.68 12.50
CA LEU A 2 -5.08 10.23 12.46
C LEU A 2 -6.42 9.94 13.15
N ASP A 3 -7.28 9.21 12.46
CA ASP A 3 -8.55 8.72 12.95
C ASP A 3 -8.55 7.20 12.81
N LEU A 4 -8.66 6.45 13.90
CA LEU A 4 -8.48 5.00 13.91
C LEU A 4 -9.71 4.23 13.42
N ASN A 5 -10.89 4.86 13.45
CA ASN A 5 -12.17 4.25 13.12
C ASN A 5 -12.96 5.11 12.13
N ALA A 6 -12.26 5.74 11.19
CA ALA A 6 -12.91 6.55 10.17
C ALA A 6 -13.75 5.68 9.23
N ASP A 7 -14.93 6.16 8.87
CA ASP A 7 -15.74 5.58 7.79
C ASP A 7 -14.97 5.70 6.46
N ILE A 8 -14.77 4.56 5.78
CA ILE A 8 -14.06 4.49 4.51
C ILE A 8 -15.01 4.32 3.31
N THR A 9 -16.30 4.12 3.54
CA THR A 9 -17.30 3.99 2.47
C THR A 9 -17.37 5.21 1.54
N PRO A 10 -17.24 6.48 2.00
CA PRO A 10 -17.28 7.63 1.09
C PRO A 10 -15.97 7.83 0.31
N LEU A 11 -14.88 7.13 0.68
CA LEU A 11 -13.57 7.37 0.08
C LEU A 11 -13.51 6.83 -1.35
N TYR A 12 -13.05 7.68 -2.26
CA TYR A 12 -12.85 7.32 -3.67
C TYR A 12 -11.41 7.54 -4.11
N GLY A 13 -10.90 6.62 -4.93
CA GLY A 13 -9.60 6.75 -5.56
C GLY A 13 -9.60 7.78 -6.68
N ALA A 14 -8.44 8.38 -6.95
CA ALA A 14 -8.30 9.24 -8.13
C ALA A 14 -8.53 8.42 -9.41
N LYS A 15 -9.32 8.96 -10.36
CA LYS A 15 -9.67 8.32 -11.65
C LYS A 15 -8.46 7.86 -12.48
N TYR A 16 -7.28 8.43 -12.25
CA TYR A 16 -6.07 8.21 -13.05
C TYR A 16 -5.03 7.29 -12.35
N ASN A 17 -5.45 6.25 -11.62
CA ASN A 17 -4.51 5.33 -10.97
C ASN A 17 -4.23 4.08 -11.84
N PRO A 18 -3.06 3.98 -12.51
CA PRO A 18 -2.74 2.89 -13.42
C PRO A 18 -2.36 1.56 -12.73
N ARG A 19 -2.36 1.50 -11.39
CA ARG A 19 -1.97 0.29 -10.66
C ARG A 19 -3.09 -0.76 -10.72
N HIS A 20 -2.96 -1.70 -11.65
CA HIS A 20 -3.67 -2.97 -11.59
C HIS A 20 -3.11 -3.82 -10.45
N ILE A 21 -4.00 -4.42 -9.67
CA ILE A 21 -3.70 -5.52 -8.75
C ILE A 21 -4.43 -6.74 -9.31
N ASP A 22 -3.76 -7.87 -9.38
CA ASP A 22 -4.40 -9.13 -9.77
C ASP A 22 -5.34 -9.61 -8.65
N ASP A 23 -6.40 -10.35 -8.99
CA ASP A 23 -7.39 -10.81 -8.00
C ASP A 23 -6.75 -11.70 -6.93
N LYS A 24 -5.73 -12.49 -7.31
CA LYS A 24 -4.98 -13.33 -6.37
C LYS A 24 -4.14 -12.49 -5.39
N GLU A 25 -3.53 -11.42 -5.88
CA GLU A 25 -2.77 -10.49 -5.03
C GLU A 25 -3.69 -9.73 -4.07
N LEU A 26 -4.89 -9.39 -4.53
CA LEU A 26 -5.91 -8.75 -3.70
C LEU A 26 -6.40 -9.68 -2.59
N GLU A 27 -6.59 -10.97 -2.89
CA GLU A 27 -6.98 -11.98 -1.89
C GLU A 27 -5.88 -12.16 -0.82
N LEU A 28 -4.61 -12.28 -1.24
CA LEU A 28 -3.47 -12.35 -0.31
C LEU A 28 -3.36 -11.11 0.58
N LEU A 29 -3.63 -9.92 0.02
CA LEU A 29 -3.66 -8.67 0.78
C LEU A 29 -4.82 -8.67 1.79
N ALA A 30 -6.00 -9.15 1.40
CA ALA A 30 -7.15 -9.26 2.28
C ALA A 30 -6.88 -10.23 3.44
N ASP A 31 -6.27 -11.38 3.17
CA ASP A 31 -5.88 -12.35 4.21
C ASP A 31 -4.81 -11.79 5.15
N SER A 32 -3.83 -11.06 4.62
CA SER A 32 -2.84 -10.35 5.44
C SER A 32 -3.51 -9.34 6.37
N ILE A 33 -4.48 -8.58 5.88
CA ILE A 33 -5.24 -7.61 6.69
C ILE A 33 -6.09 -8.31 7.75
N LYS A 34 -6.70 -9.46 7.45
CA LYS A 34 -7.42 -10.26 8.47
C LYS A 34 -6.49 -10.72 9.60
N PHE A 35 -5.28 -11.14 9.26
CA PHE A 35 -4.34 -11.70 10.23
C PHE A 35 -3.62 -10.63 11.07
N LEU A 36 -3.13 -9.56 10.42
CA LEU A 36 -2.31 -8.52 11.06
C LEU A 36 -3.11 -7.27 11.45
N GLY A 37 -4.30 -7.10 10.91
CA GLY A 37 -4.98 -5.81 10.88
C GLY A 37 -4.36 -4.84 9.87
N LEU A 38 -4.89 -3.61 9.84
CA LEU A 38 -4.38 -2.56 8.96
C LEU A 38 -3.17 -1.86 9.61
N VAL A 39 -1.97 -2.36 9.33
CA VAL A 39 -0.71 -1.84 9.92
C VAL A 39 -0.39 -0.42 9.44
N LYS A 40 -0.54 -0.16 8.14
CA LYS A 40 -0.32 1.18 7.55
C LYS A 40 -1.68 1.87 7.40
N PRO A 41 -1.89 3.09 7.92
CA PRO A 41 -3.15 3.81 7.73
C PRO A 41 -3.36 4.17 6.25
N LEU A 42 -4.62 4.41 5.90
CA LEU A 42 -4.98 5.05 4.63
C LEU A 42 -4.67 6.55 4.70
N ILE A 43 -4.46 7.21 3.57
CA ILE A 43 -4.23 8.66 3.53
C ILE A 43 -5.31 9.28 2.64
N ALA A 44 -6.08 10.22 3.20
CA ALA A 44 -7.18 10.86 2.50
C ALA A 44 -7.16 12.39 2.68
N ARG A 45 -7.64 13.10 1.66
CA ARG A 45 -7.90 14.55 1.70
C ARG A 45 -9.38 14.76 1.40
N GLY A 46 -10.16 15.11 2.42
CA GLY A 46 -11.62 14.96 2.33
C GLY A 46 -11.97 13.52 1.98
N ASP A 47 -12.75 13.32 0.93
CA ASP A 47 -13.16 12.00 0.45
C ASP A 47 -12.20 11.41 -0.62
N LEU A 48 -11.19 12.18 -1.05
CA LEU A 48 -10.21 11.71 -2.02
C LEU A 48 -9.14 10.87 -1.34
N LEU A 49 -8.99 9.62 -1.78
CA LEU A 49 -7.94 8.73 -1.35
C LEU A 49 -6.62 9.09 -2.05
N VAL A 50 -5.65 9.57 -1.28
CA VAL A 50 -4.31 9.93 -1.77
C VAL A 50 -3.41 8.69 -1.81
N ALA A 51 -3.49 7.83 -0.79
CA ALA A 51 -2.74 6.58 -0.73
C ALA A 51 -3.54 5.46 -0.05
N GLY A 52 -3.28 4.22 -0.47
CA GLY A 52 -3.95 3.03 0.08
C GLY A 52 -5.03 2.40 -0.80
N HIS A 53 -5.12 2.78 -2.08
CA HIS A 53 -6.07 2.25 -3.05
C HIS A 53 -6.29 0.73 -2.98
N GLN A 54 -5.22 -0.08 -2.97
CA GLN A 54 -5.38 -1.54 -2.92
C GLN A 54 -5.85 -2.05 -1.55
N ARG A 55 -5.42 -1.39 -0.47
CA ARG A 55 -5.88 -1.72 0.90
C ARG A 55 -7.36 -1.39 1.07
N THR A 56 -7.83 -0.25 0.54
CA THR A 56 -9.25 0.11 0.54
C THR A 56 -10.08 -0.92 -0.23
N LYS A 57 -9.63 -1.37 -1.40
CA LYS A 57 -10.30 -2.45 -2.15
C LYS A 57 -10.34 -3.77 -1.36
N ALA A 58 -9.23 -4.14 -0.73
CA ALA A 58 -9.18 -5.34 0.10
C ALA A 58 -10.15 -5.23 1.29
N LEU A 59 -10.18 -4.11 2.00
CA LEU A 59 -11.11 -3.84 3.10
C LEU A 59 -12.57 -3.92 2.66
N GLN A 60 -12.91 -3.34 1.51
CA GLN A 60 -14.24 -3.42 0.91
C GLN A 60 -14.63 -4.88 0.58
N ARG A 61 -13.69 -5.67 0.04
CA ARG A 61 -13.92 -7.10 -0.23
C ARG A 61 -14.16 -7.91 1.05
N LEU A 62 -13.58 -7.48 2.17
CA LEU A 62 -13.81 -8.06 3.48
C LEU A 62 -15.08 -7.57 4.18
N GLY A 63 -15.81 -6.61 3.60
CA GLY A 63 -16.97 -5.98 4.22
C GLY A 63 -16.62 -5.06 5.40
N ILE A 64 -15.38 -4.59 5.48
CA ILE A 64 -14.91 -3.69 6.54
C ILE A 64 -15.13 -2.24 6.09
N ASN A 65 -15.95 -1.50 6.83
CA ASN A 65 -16.34 -0.13 6.48
C ASN A 65 -15.65 0.95 7.33
N THR A 66 -14.86 0.55 8.34
CA THR A 66 -14.10 1.48 9.18
C THR A 66 -12.64 1.09 9.23
N ALA A 67 -11.74 2.08 9.21
CA ALA A 67 -10.30 1.83 9.26
C ALA A 67 -9.51 3.04 9.76
N ALA A 68 -8.22 2.81 10.03
CA ALA A 68 -7.28 3.87 10.35
C ALA A 68 -6.99 4.73 9.11
N VAL A 69 -7.36 6.02 9.17
CA VAL A 69 -7.18 7.01 8.10
C VAL A 69 -6.44 8.23 8.65
N TYR A 70 -5.34 8.58 8.01
CA TYR A 70 -4.67 9.86 8.20
C TYR A 70 -5.30 10.91 7.27
N LYS A 71 -6.08 11.82 7.86
CA LYS A 71 -6.76 12.92 7.17
C LYS A 71 -5.79 14.08 6.98
N LEU A 72 -5.48 14.43 5.73
CA LEU A 72 -4.67 15.59 5.38
C LEU A 72 -5.50 16.88 5.58
N PRO A 73 -4.88 17.96 6.07
CA PRO A 73 -5.54 19.26 6.12
C PRO A 73 -5.87 19.75 4.70
N ARG A 74 -6.91 20.58 4.57
CA ARG A 74 -7.39 21.11 3.27
C ARG A 74 -6.31 21.86 2.48
N GLU A 75 -5.31 22.44 3.16
CA GLU A 75 -4.20 23.21 2.58
C GLU A 75 -3.01 22.34 2.08
N THR A 76 -3.24 21.07 1.70
CA THR A 76 -2.15 20.25 1.16
C THR A 76 -1.95 20.55 -0.32
N THR A 77 -0.71 20.88 -0.69
CA THR A 77 -0.33 21.14 -2.08
C THR A 77 -0.21 19.84 -2.85
N VAL A 78 -0.30 19.91 -4.18
CA VAL A 78 -0.02 18.75 -5.06
C VAL A 78 1.38 18.17 -4.78
N TYR A 79 2.33 19.00 -4.36
CA TYR A 79 3.66 18.57 -3.96
C TYR A 79 3.63 17.68 -2.71
N ASP A 80 2.84 18.04 -1.71
CA ASP A 80 2.66 17.23 -0.50
C ASP A 80 2.05 15.88 -0.84
N GLU A 81 1.05 15.85 -1.73
CA GLU A 81 0.42 14.61 -2.20
C GLU A 81 1.42 13.68 -2.88
N ILE A 82 2.26 14.23 -3.77
CA ILE A 82 3.32 13.48 -4.45
C ILE A 82 4.30 12.94 -3.42
N ARG A 83 4.74 13.77 -2.45
CA ARG A 83 5.65 13.34 -1.37
C ARG A 83 5.02 12.27 -0.49
N PHE A 84 3.76 12.39 -0.10
CA PHE A 84 3.09 11.38 0.72
C PHE A 84 2.98 10.06 -0.03
N ASN A 85 2.65 10.09 -1.32
CA ASN A 85 2.66 8.88 -2.14
C ASN A 85 4.08 8.30 -2.29
N GLN A 86 5.11 9.13 -2.48
CA GLN A 86 6.50 8.68 -2.56
C GLN A 86 7.00 8.10 -1.23
N LEU A 87 6.73 8.74 -0.09
CA LEU A 87 7.09 8.25 1.23
C LEU A 87 6.36 6.94 1.55
N HIS A 88 5.07 6.86 1.21
CA HIS A 88 4.26 5.67 1.40
C HIS A 88 4.81 4.46 0.64
N ASN A 89 5.23 4.66 -0.62
CA ASN A 89 5.86 3.61 -1.43
C ASN A 89 7.34 3.38 -1.07
N GLY A 90 8.05 4.43 -0.61
CA GLY A 90 9.47 4.38 -0.25
C GLY A 90 9.73 3.60 1.03
N THR A 91 8.78 3.56 1.97
CA THR A 91 8.86 2.64 3.12
C THR A 91 8.83 1.16 2.74
N ASP A 92 8.41 0.81 1.51
CA ASP A 92 8.43 -0.57 1.00
C ASP A 92 9.75 -0.93 0.27
N SER A 93 10.72 0.00 0.19
CA SER A 93 11.96 -0.21 -0.60
C SER A 93 13.10 -0.95 0.12
N TRP A 94 12.83 -1.64 1.24
CA TRP A 94 13.79 -2.62 1.76
C TRP A 94 13.68 -3.91 0.94
N THR A 95 14.69 -4.11 0.10
CA THR A 95 14.83 -5.23 -0.82
C THR A 95 14.68 -6.59 -0.12
N CYS A 96 13.66 -7.36 -0.49
CA CYS A 96 13.86 -8.78 -0.72
C CYS A 96 13.75 -8.99 -2.23
N LYS A 97 14.87 -8.76 -2.94
CA LYS A 97 15.01 -9.33 -4.27
C LYS A 97 15.00 -10.84 -4.05
N SER A 98 13.95 -11.51 -4.53
CA SER A 98 13.94 -12.96 -4.66
C SER A 98 15.14 -13.35 -5.52
N THR A 99 16.21 -13.77 -4.87
CA THR A 99 17.35 -14.40 -5.54
C THR A 99 16.79 -15.60 -6.28
N HIS A 100 16.74 -15.50 -7.61
CA HIS A 100 16.63 -16.67 -8.47
C HIS A 100 17.83 -17.56 -8.14
N PHE A 101 17.60 -18.62 -7.36
CA PHE A 101 18.57 -19.68 -7.15
C PHE A 101 18.66 -20.46 -8.47
N LYS A 102 19.51 -20.01 -9.39
CA LYS A 102 19.93 -20.84 -10.51
C LYS A 102 20.99 -21.81 -10.00
N SER A 103 20.59 -23.07 -9.93
CA SER A 103 21.45 -24.22 -9.68
C SER A 103 22.65 -24.26 -10.63
N GLY A 104 23.85 -24.35 -10.07
CA GLY A 104 25.01 -25.04 -10.65
C GLY A 104 25.70 -24.40 -11.86
N LYS A 105 26.93 -23.90 -11.65
CA LYS A 105 28.16 -24.53 -12.17
C LYS A 105 29.40 -23.86 -11.56
N SER A 106 30.33 -24.72 -11.14
CA SER A 106 31.64 -24.45 -10.57
C SER A 106 32.48 -23.53 -11.46
N PHE A 107 33.15 -22.55 -10.86
CA PHE A 107 34.33 -21.92 -11.47
C PHE A 107 35.46 -21.88 -10.43
N ALA A 108 36.62 -22.31 -10.90
CA ALA A 108 37.78 -22.71 -10.12
C ALA A 108 38.37 -21.58 -9.27
N GLN A 109 38.88 -21.97 -8.09
CA GLN A 109 39.83 -21.19 -7.30
C GLN A 109 41.08 -20.92 -8.14
N ASN A 110 41.56 -19.67 -8.12
CA ASN A 110 42.94 -19.34 -8.43
C ASN A 110 43.38 -18.09 -7.64
N ASN A 111 44.59 -18.20 -7.11
CA ASN A 111 45.50 -17.17 -6.58
C ASN A 111 45.42 -16.85 -5.07
N PHE A 112 46.15 -17.64 -4.28
CA PHE A 112 47.43 -17.20 -3.72
C PHE A 112 48.49 -18.27 -4.01
#